data_AF-A0A5A9ZB82-F1
#
_entry.id   AF-A0A5A9ZB82-F1
#
_cell.length_a   1.000
_cell.length_b   1.000
_cell.length_c   1.000
_cell.angle_alpha   90.00
_cell.angle_beta   90.00
_cell.angle_gamma   90.00
#
_symmetry.space_group_name_H-M   'P 1'
#
loop_
_entity.id
_entity.type
_entity.pdbx_description
1 polymer ?
#
loop_
_entity_poly.entity_id
_entity_poly.type
_entity_poly.pdbx_seq_one_letter_code
_entity_poly.pdbx_strand_id
1 'polypeptide(L)'
;MTDNPDNNMNTKIDEIINNEQFDDMRDLLEEDFVDLIQVYFTDSQQRIADLRNAQQKGDNANGYEVAHALKGASVNLGATQLTHLSGQLQEACRERLISDQAELIEAVALALQRVEQEINQRLGL
;
A
#
# COMPACT_ATOMS: atom_id res chain seq x y z
N MET A 1 -20.85 25.26 19.44
CA MET A 1 -21.03 23.93 18.82
C MET A 1 -20.52 24.04 17.41
N THR A 2 -19.22 23.86 17.23
CA THR A 2 -18.58 23.81 15.92
C THR A 2 -18.05 22.40 15.80
N ASP A 3 -18.82 21.55 15.13
CA ASP A 3 -18.31 20.30 14.57
C ASP A 3 -17.16 20.67 13.63
N ASN A 4 -15.98 20.19 13.96
CA ASN A 4 -14.76 20.37 13.16
C ASN A 4 -14.60 19.09 12.31
N PRO A 5 -14.91 19.09 11.00
CA PRO A 5 -14.90 17.87 10.20
C PRO A 5 -13.50 17.39 9.81
N ASP A 6 -12.44 18.14 10.12
CA ASP A 6 -11.10 17.90 9.57
C ASP A 6 -10.21 16.94 10.37
N ASN A 7 -10.67 16.38 11.50
CA ASN A 7 -9.82 15.52 12.33
C ASN A 7 -9.91 14.02 12.02
N ASN A 8 -10.74 13.61 11.05
CA ASN A 8 -10.97 12.19 10.73
C ASN A 8 -10.09 11.67 9.58
N MET A 9 -9.50 12.54 8.75
CA MET A 9 -8.57 12.10 7.69
C MET A 9 -7.16 11.83 8.23
N ASN A 10 -6.73 12.55 9.26
CA ASN A 10 -5.37 12.40 9.80
C ASN A 10 -5.21 11.11 10.63
N THR A 11 -6.25 10.70 11.36
CA THR A 11 -6.27 9.43 12.11
C THR A 11 -6.34 8.19 11.22
N LYS A 12 -6.89 8.29 10.00
CA LYS A 12 -6.94 7.17 9.03
C LYS A 12 -5.60 6.88 8.34
N ILE A 13 -4.67 7.84 8.30
CA ILE A 13 -3.36 7.66 7.64
C ILE A 13 -2.37 6.92 8.55
N ASP A 14 -2.56 7.02 9.88
CA ASP A 14 -1.80 6.27 10.88
C ASP A 14 -2.31 4.82 11.06
N GLU A 15 -3.52 4.53 10.59
CA GLU A 15 -4.05 3.16 10.55
C GLU A 15 -3.24 2.32 9.55
N ILE A 16 -2.75 1.15 9.98
CA ILE A 16 -1.96 0.24 9.11
C ILE A 16 -2.90 -0.59 8.23
N ILE A 17 -3.96 -1.13 8.83
CA ILE A 17 -5.01 -1.92 8.18
C ILE A 17 -6.36 -1.49 8.73
N ASN A 18 -7.29 -1.17 7.83
CA ASN A 18 -8.68 -0.96 8.18
C ASN A 18 -9.34 -2.27 8.62
N ASN A 19 -9.83 -2.32 9.86
CA ASN A 19 -10.36 -3.54 10.46
C ASN A 19 -11.59 -4.09 9.74
N GLU A 20 -12.55 -3.21 9.38
CA GLU A 20 -13.80 -3.62 8.72
C GLU A 20 -13.51 -4.25 7.35
N GLN A 21 -12.70 -3.60 6.52
CA GLN A 21 -12.34 -4.13 5.20
C GLN A 21 -11.55 -5.45 5.30
N PHE A 22 -10.66 -5.57 6.28
CA PHE A 22 -9.89 -6.78 6.50
C PHE A 22 -10.79 -7.95 6.94
N ASP A 23 -11.68 -7.73 7.91
CA ASP A 23 -12.61 -8.74 8.39
C ASP A 23 -13.60 -9.14 7.28
N ASP A 24 -14.14 -8.18 6.52
CA ASP A 24 -15.00 -8.45 5.38
C ASP A 24 -14.30 -9.32 4.31
N MET A 25 -13.05 -9.02 3.96
CA MET A 25 -12.28 -9.82 3.00
C MET A 25 -11.97 -11.22 3.54
N ARG A 26 -11.63 -11.33 4.82
CA ARG A 26 -11.37 -12.62 5.47
C ARG A 26 -12.62 -13.47 5.49
N ASP A 27 -13.75 -12.91 5.88
CA ASP A 27 -15.01 -13.63 5.99
C ASP A 27 -15.56 -14.00 4.61
N LEU A 28 -15.29 -13.20 3.56
CA LEU A 28 -15.66 -13.52 2.19
C LEU A 28 -14.86 -14.69 1.59
N LEU A 29 -13.56 -14.79 1.91
CA LEU A 29 -12.63 -15.76 1.32
C LEU A 29 -12.42 -17.00 2.19
N GLU A 30 -12.75 -16.94 3.48
CA GLU A 30 -12.64 -18.03 4.45
C GLU A 30 -11.27 -18.74 4.39
N GLU A 31 -11.22 -19.97 3.86
CA GLU A 31 -10.01 -20.79 3.77
C GLU A 31 -9.00 -20.28 2.73
N ASP A 32 -9.45 -19.61 1.67
CA ASP A 32 -8.60 -19.07 0.61
C ASP A 32 -7.89 -17.76 1.02
N PHE A 33 -8.30 -17.16 2.15
CA PHE A 33 -7.78 -15.86 2.58
C PHE A 33 -6.26 -15.88 2.77
N VAL A 34 -5.74 -16.90 3.46
CA VAL A 34 -4.30 -16.99 3.78
C VAL A 34 -3.45 -17.12 2.51
N ASP A 35 -3.91 -17.91 1.55
CA ASP A 35 -3.21 -18.09 0.28
C ASP A 35 -3.22 -16.80 -0.55
N LEU A 36 -4.36 -16.09 -0.58
CA LEU A 36 -4.46 -14.79 -1.25
C LEU A 36 -3.51 -13.75 -0.61
N ILE A 37 -3.40 -13.73 0.71
CA ILE A 37 -2.47 -12.84 1.43
C ILE A 37 -1.00 -13.14 1.07
N GLN A 38 -0.62 -14.43 0.97
CA GLN A 38 0.74 -14.80 0.56
C GLN A 38 1.07 -14.35 -0.87
N VAL A 39 0.11 -14.51 -1.79
CA VAL A 39 0.23 -14.01 -3.16
C VAL A 39 0.35 -12.49 -3.18
N TYR A 40 -0.50 -11.79 -2.41
CA TYR A 40 -0.46 -10.34 -2.28
C TYR A 40 0.91 -9.83 -1.82
N PHE A 41 1.53 -10.44 -0.81
CA PHE A 41 2.84 -10.03 -0.33
C PHE A 41 3.95 -10.30 -1.35
N THR A 42 3.93 -11.47 -1.99
CA THR A 42 4.89 -11.82 -3.04
C THR A 42 4.85 -10.82 -4.19
N ASP A 43 3.64 -10.52 -4.68
CA ASP A 43 3.43 -9.55 -5.76
C ASP A 43 3.83 -8.13 -5.33
N SER A 44 3.48 -7.72 -4.10
CA SER A 44 3.78 -6.38 -3.59
C SER A 44 5.29 -6.16 -3.41
N GLN A 45 6.01 -7.18 -2.94
CA GLN A 45 7.48 -7.15 -2.86
C GLN A 45 8.13 -6.99 -4.24
N GLN A 46 7.63 -7.73 -5.24
CA GLN A 46 8.11 -7.59 -6.62
C GLN A 46 7.82 -6.18 -7.17
N ARG A 47 6.63 -5.64 -6.92
CA ARG A 47 6.27 -4.27 -7.33
C ARG A 47 7.19 -3.21 -6.71
N ILE A 48 7.59 -3.37 -5.45
CA ILE A 48 8.57 -2.46 -4.82
C ILE A 48 9.92 -2.54 -5.54
N ALA A 49 10.39 -3.74 -5.89
CA ALA A 49 11.61 -3.89 -6.67
C ALA A 49 11.50 -3.20 -8.05
N ASP A 50 10.35 -3.33 -8.71
CA ASP A 50 10.08 -2.68 -9.99
C ASP A 50 10.01 -1.15 -9.87
N LEU A 51 9.45 -0.61 -8.77
CA LEU A 51 9.48 0.82 -8.45
C LEU A 51 10.91 1.34 -8.28
N ARG A 52 11.76 0.63 -7.54
CA ARG A 52 13.19 0.97 -7.41
C ARG A 52 13.89 0.99 -8.76
N ASN A 53 13.57 0.03 -9.64
CA ASN A 53 14.14 -0.05 -10.98
C ASN A 53 13.66 1.11 -11.87
N ALA A 54 12.37 1.43 -11.82
CA ALA A 54 11.77 2.57 -12.51
C ALA A 54 12.40 3.90 -12.05
N GLN A 55 12.61 4.06 -10.74
CA GLN A 55 13.30 5.22 -10.16
C GLN A 55 14.74 5.36 -10.69
N GLN A 56 15.53 4.30 -10.67
CA GLN A 56 16.91 4.33 -11.18
C GLN A 56 17.00 4.67 -12.67
N LYS A 57 15.97 4.30 -13.45
CA LYS A 57 15.88 4.58 -14.89
C LYS A 57 15.18 5.90 -15.24
N GLY A 58 14.61 6.59 -14.26
CA GLY A 58 13.71 7.73 -14.49
C GLY A 58 12.45 7.37 -15.30
N ASP A 59 12.03 6.11 -15.26
CA ASP A 59 10.89 5.59 -16.02
C ASP A 59 9.57 5.87 -15.30
N ASN A 60 9.10 7.10 -15.45
CA ASN A 60 7.86 7.57 -14.83
C ASN A 60 6.62 6.82 -15.34
N ALA A 61 6.62 6.35 -16.59
CA ALA A 61 5.48 5.63 -17.14
C ALA A 61 5.34 4.26 -16.46
N ASN A 62 6.43 3.49 -16.41
CA ASN A 62 6.44 2.22 -15.70
C ASN A 62 6.17 2.41 -14.20
N GLY A 63 6.81 3.38 -13.56
CA GLY A 63 6.60 3.65 -12.14
C GLY A 63 5.15 4.01 -11.80
N TYR A 64 4.47 4.77 -12.65
CA TYR A 64 3.05 5.09 -12.48
C TYR A 64 2.18 3.82 -12.49
N GLU A 65 2.39 2.92 -13.46
CA GLU A 65 1.61 1.67 -13.59
C GLU A 65 1.86 0.73 -12.40
N VAL A 66 3.13 0.59 -11.98
CA VAL A 66 3.48 -0.25 -10.84
C VAL A 66 2.87 0.31 -9.54
N ALA A 67 2.96 1.62 -9.32
CA ALA A 67 2.34 2.29 -8.17
C ALA A 67 0.80 2.20 -8.21
N HIS A 68 0.19 2.28 -9.40
CA HIS A 68 -1.25 2.10 -9.58
C HIS A 68 -1.72 0.72 -9.14
N ALA A 69 -1.03 -0.31 -9.61
CA ALA A 69 -1.38 -1.69 -9.30
C ALA A 69 -1.16 -2.01 -7.81
N LEU A 70 -0.06 -1.53 -7.21
CA LEU A 70 0.19 -1.67 -5.77
C LEU A 70 -0.90 -0.98 -4.94
N LYS A 71 -1.31 0.24 -5.33
CA LYS A 71 -2.41 0.96 -4.70
C LYS A 71 -3.71 0.17 -4.76
N GLY A 72 -4.06 -0.34 -5.94
CA GLY A 72 -5.31 -1.09 -6.15
C GLY A 72 -5.38 -2.36 -5.29
N ALA A 73 -4.30 -3.14 -5.26
CA ALA A 73 -4.20 -4.32 -4.40
C ALA A 73 -4.32 -3.95 -2.91
N SER A 74 -3.69 -2.86 -2.49
CA SER A 74 -3.70 -2.40 -1.09
C SER A 74 -5.06 -1.84 -0.64
N VAL A 75 -5.82 -1.21 -1.55
CA VAL A 75 -7.19 -0.74 -1.26
C VAL A 75 -8.12 -1.89 -0.90
N ASN A 76 -8.03 -3.01 -1.63
CA ASN A 76 -8.91 -4.16 -1.39
C ASN A 76 -8.70 -4.71 0.02
N LEU A 77 -7.44 -4.81 0.46
CA LEU A 77 -7.05 -5.31 1.78
C LEU A 77 -7.28 -4.31 2.92
N GLY A 78 -7.56 -3.04 2.60
CA GLY A 78 -7.64 -1.97 3.58
C GLY A 78 -6.29 -1.50 4.13
N ALA A 79 -5.19 -1.73 3.41
CA ALA A 79 -3.84 -1.29 3.78
C ALA A 79 -3.66 0.23 3.55
N THR A 80 -4.25 1.03 4.42
CA THR A 80 -4.47 2.47 4.31
C THR A 80 -3.21 3.28 4.08
N GLN A 81 -2.16 3.07 4.89
CA GLN A 81 -0.87 3.77 4.72
C GLN A 81 -0.23 3.43 3.37
N LEU A 82 -0.26 2.17 2.96
CA LEU A 82 0.34 1.71 1.70
C LEU A 82 -0.41 2.25 0.48
N THR A 83 -1.75 2.28 0.53
CA THR A 83 -2.61 2.95 -0.46
C THR A 83 -2.26 4.43 -0.61
N HIS A 84 -2.06 5.14 0.50
CA HIS A 84 -1.74 6.55 0.49
C HIS A 84 -0.37 6.83 -0.14
N LEU A 85 0.69 6.14 0.31
CA LEU A 85 2.05 6.31 -0.20
C LEU A 85 2.17 5.91 -1.68
N SER A 86 1.49 4.84 -2.09
CA SER A 86 1.41 4.45 -3.50
C SER A 86 0.74 5.54 -4.34
N GLY A 87 -0.29 6.20 -3.81
CA GLY A 87 -0.92 7.36 -4.45
C GLY A 87 0.02 8.56 -4.61
N GLN A 88 0.87 8.84 -3.61
CA GLN A 88 1.89 9.88 -3.73
C GLN A 88 2.92 9.54 -4.83
N LEU A 89 3.34 8.28 -4.94
CA LEU A 89 4.22 7.84 -6.03
C LEU A 89 3.59 8.01 -7.40
N GLN A 90 2.29 7.71 -7.53
CA GLN A 90 1.56 7.96 -8.78
C GLN A 90 1.62 9.44 -9.17
N GLU A 91 1.41 10.35 -8.21
CA GLU A 91 1.46 11.79 -8.48
C GLU A 91 2.87 12.23 -8.87
N ALA A 92 3.89 11.80 -8.13
CA ALA A 92 5.28 12.09 -8.48
C ALA A 92 5.65 11.58 -9.88
N CYS A 93 5.15 10.41 -10.29
CA CYS A 93 5.33 9.91 -11.66
C CYS A 93 4.62 10.78 -12.71
N ARG A 94 3.43 11.30 -12.41
CA ARG A 94 2.72 12.24 -13.31
C ARG A 94 3.51 13.54 -13.48
N GLU A 95 4.14 14.02 -12.42
CA GLU A 95 5.01 15.21 -12.41
C GLU A 95 6.41 14.95 -13.00
N ARG A 96 6.69 13.71 -13.40
CA ARG A 96 7.98 13.24 -13.94
C ARG A 96 9.14 13.28 -12.95
N LEU A 97 8.84 13.13 -11.66
CA LEU A 97 9.79 13.26 -10.55
C LEU A 97 10.21 11.92 -9.94
N ILE A 98 9.91 10.76 -10.56
CA ILE A 98 10.19 9.45 -9.95
C ILE A 98 11.66 9.28 -9.55
N SER A 99 12.60 9.83 -10.32
CA SER A 99 14.04 9.75 -10.05
C SER A 99 14.42 10.30 -8.67
N ASP A 100 13.64 11.25 -8.14
CA ASP A 100 13.87 11.90 -6.85
C ASP A 100 13.10 11.23 -5.69
N GLN A 101 12.35 10.15 -5.96
CA GLN A 101 11.44 9.52 -4.99
C GLN A 101 12.03 8.30 -4.26
N ALA A 102 13.36 8.21 -4.12
CA ALA A 102 14.00 7.10 -3.42
C ALA A 102 13.46 6.94 -1.98
N GLU A 103 13.33 8.05 -1.23
CA GLU A 103 12.82 8.03 0.14
C GLU A 103 11.36 7.57 0.21
N LEU A 104 10.52 8.03 -0.74
CA LEU A 104 9.12 7.64 -0.79
C LEU A 104 8.94 6.15 -1.15
N ILE A 105 9.79 5.60 -2.02
CA ILE A 105 9.79 4.16 -2.34
C ILE A 105 10.20 3.33 -1.11
N GLU A 106 11.19 3.77 -0.34
CA GLU A 106 11.55 3.07 0.90
C GLU A 106 10.46 3.20 1.99
N ALA A 107 9.74 4.33 2.03
CA ALA A 107 8.57 4.47 2.89
C ALA A 107 7.45 3.48 2.50
N VAL A 108 7.20 3.26 1.20
CA VAL A 108 6.28 2.23 0.70
C VAL A 108 6.74 0.83 1.13
N ALA A 109 8.04 0.54 1.03
CA ALA A 109 8.59 -0.75 1.45
C ALA A 109 8.39 -1.02 2.95
N LEU A 110 8.66 -0.01 3.79
CA LEU A 110 8.45 -0.10 5.25
C LEU A 110 6.96 -0.24 5.59
N ALA A 111 6.07 0.46 4.87
CA ALA A 111 4.64 0.30 5.05
C ALA A 111 4.17 -1.12 4.73
N LEU A 112 4.67 -1.74 3.66
CA LEU A 112 4.35 -3.14 3.33
C LEU A 112 4.79 -4.10 4.45
N GLN A 113 6.00 -3.91 5.01
CA GLN A 113 6.48 -4.73 6.13
C GLN A 113 5.59 -4.59 7.37
N ARG A 114 5.09 -3.39 7.66
CA ARG A 114 4.16 -3.16 8.78
C ARG A 114 2.82 -3.86 8.55
N VAL A 115 2.29 -3.80 7.32
CA VAL A 115 1.09 -4.54 6.93
C VAL A 115 1.29 -6.05 7.13
N GLU A 116 2.41 -6.60 6.68
CA GLU A 116 2.76 -8.01 6.88
C GLU A 116 2.81 -8.41 8.37
N GLN A 117 3.46 -7.60 9.20
CA GLN A 117 3.52 -7.84 10.65
C GLN A 117 2.13 -7.81 11.30
N GLU A 118 1.29 -6.84 10.95
CA GLU A 118 -0.07 -6.71 11.48
C GLU A 118 -0.94 -7.90 11.07
N ILE A 119 -0.87 -8.34 9.81
CA ILE A 119 -1.65 -9.51 9.35
C ILE A 119 -1.19 -10.79 10.03
N ASN A 120 0.11 -11.02 10.15
CA ASN A 120 0.64 -12.20 10.85
C ASN A 120 0.17 -12.23 12.32
N GLN A 121 0.18 -11.08 13.01
CA GLN A 121 -0.36 -10.98 14.36
C GLN A 121 -1.85 -11.33 14.44
N ARG A 122 -2.66 -10.87 13.49
CA ARG A 122 -4.11 -11.18 13.43
C ARG A 122 -4.39 -12.65 13.12
N LEU A 123 -3.55 -13.28 12.30
CA LEU A 123 -3.66 -14.69 11.92
C LEU A 123 -3.00 -15.64 12.93
N GLY A 124 -2.24 -15.11 13.90
CA GLY A 124 -1.49 -15.92 14.86
C GLY A 124 -0.30 -16.66 14.22
N LEU A 125 0.31 -16.09 13.19
CA LEU A 125 1.47 -16.61 12.45
C LEU A 125 2.79 -16.04 12.97
#